data_AF-A0A382K1Z8-F1
#
_entry.id   AF-A0A382K1Z8-F1
#
_cell.length_a   1.000
_cell.length_b   1.000
_cell.length_c   1.000
_cell.angle_alpha   90.00
_cell.angle_beta   90.00
_cell.angle_gamma   90.00
#
_symmetry.space_group_name_H-M   'P 1'
#
loop_
_entity.id
_entity.type
_entity.pdbx_description
1 polymer ?
#
loop_
_entity_poly.entity_id
_entity_poly.type
_entity_poly.pdbx_seq_one_letter_code
_entity_poly.pdbx_strand_id
1 'polypeptide(L)'
;MIDQASTYAADIDNVIIWVAILAGFWGVAAEIAFFWLIWKYRAKPGVKPHYLEGHEKHVKNWVTWPHGIILAFDVVIIWLAIGVWYNVKQQLPDPDRTIRIIGQQWAWTFQHPGQDNQLDTDDDIFTVDELHVE
;
A
#
# COMPACT_ATOMS: atom_id res chain seq x y z
N MET A 1 6.33 5.79 -11.24
CA MET A 1 4.86 5.78 -11.28
C MET A 1 4.44 6.18 -12.68
N ILE A 2 3.31 5.65 -13.13
CA ILE A 2 2.64 6.17 -14.33
C ILE A 2 2.14 7.59 -14.05
N ASP A 3 1.90 8.38 -15.10
CA ASP A 3 1.41 9.75 -14.94
C ASP A 3 0.06 9.79 -14.22
N GLN A 4 -0.12 10.80 -13.36
CA GLN A 4 -1.33 10.94 -12.55
C GLN A 4 -2.50 11.40 -13.41
N ALA A 5 -3.57 10.60 -13.44
CA ALA A 5 -4.78 10.86 -14.24
C ALA A 5 -6.01 11.19 -13.37
N SER A 6 -5.86 11.29 -12.04
CA SER A 6 -6.96 11.57 -11.10
C SER A 6 -6.45 12.38 -9.91
N THR A 7 -7.33 13.23 -9.35
CA THR A 7 -7.09 13.96 -8.11
C THR A 7 -6.77 13.04 -6.93
N TYR A 8 -7.34 11.82 -6.90
CA TYR A 8 -7.07 10.82 -5.87
C TYR A 8 -5.72 10.09 -6.06
N ALA A 9 -5.15 10.11 -7.27
CA ALA A 9 -3.94 9.36 -7.58
C ALA A 9 -2.76 9.85 -6.73
N ALA A 10 -2.62 11.16 -6.56
CA ALA A 10 -1.55 11.75 -5.76
C ALA A 10 -1.61 11.33 -4.28
N ASP A 11 -2.81 11.26 -3.70
CA ASP A 11 -2.97 10.84 -2.30
C ASP A 11 -2.60 9.37 -2.09
N ILE A 12 -3.01 8.50 -3.02
CA ILE A 12 -2.66 7.07 -3.01
C ILE A 12 -1.16 6.89 -3.21
N ASP A 13 -0.58 7.59 -4.18
CA ASP A 13 0.85 7.56 -4.49
C ASP A 13 1.68 7.97 -3.27
N ASN A 14 1.27 9.04 -2.58
CA ASN A 14 1.92 9.51 -1.37
C ASN A 14 1.92 8.44 -0.27
N VAL A 15 0.78 7.78 -0.01
CA VAL A 15 0.70 6.68 0.97
C VAL A 15 1.64 5.53 0.58
N ILE A 16 1.65 5.13 -0.69
CA ILE A 16 2.53 4.06 -1.19
C ILE A 16 4.01 4.42 -0.98
N ILE A 17 4.40 5.65 -1.33
CA ILE A 17 5.78 6.13 -1.19
C ILE A 17 6.19 6.15 0.29
N TRP A 18 5.33 6.66 1.19
CA TRP A 18 5.63 6.68 2.63
C TRP A 18 5.79 5.28 3.22
N VAL A 19 4.91 4.34 2.85
CA VAL A 19 5.03 2.93 3.23
C VAL A 19 6.35 2.35 2.72
N ALA A 20 6.70 2.59 1.46
CA ALA A 20 7.92 2.08 0.86
C ALA A 20 9.19 2.65 1.54
N ILE A 21 9.20 3.96 1.85
CA ILE A 21 10.31 4.61 2.56
C ILE A 21 10.46 4.02 3.96
N LEU A 22 9.37 3.90 4.73
CA LEU A 22 9.43 3.39 6.09
C LEU A 22 9.83 1.92 6.13
N ALA A 23 9.22 1.08 5.29
CA ALA A 23 9.55 -0.33 5.18
C ALA A 23 11.01 -0.53 4.74
N GLY A 24 11.47 0.26 3.76
CA GLY A 24 12.86 0.27 3.31
C GLY A 24 13.83 0.67 4.41
N PHE A 25 13.52 1.73 5.17
CA PHE A 25 14.33 2.16 6.31
C PHE A 25 14.48 1.07 7.37
N TRP A 26 13.38 0.44 7.80
CA TRP A 26 13.43 -0.64 8.79
C TRP A 26 14.09 -1.90 8.24
N GLY A 27 13.90 -2.21 6.95
CA GLY A 27 14.60 -3.29 6.26
C GLY A 27 16.11 -3.10 6.31
N VAL A 28 16.61 -1.92 5.93
CA VAL A 28 18.04 -1.58 6.00
C VAL A 28 18.55 -1.62 7.45
N ALA A 29 17.80 -1.08 8.41
CA ALA A 29 18.18 -1.13 9.83
C ALA A 29 18.30 -2.58 10.34
N ALA A 30 17.37 -3.46 9.95
CA ALA A 30 17.39 -4.88 10.28
C ALA A 30 18.60 -5.60 9.64
N GLU A 31 18.90 -5.32 8.37
CA GLU A 31 20.09 -5.85 7.70
C GLU A 31 21.39 -5.42 8.39
N ILE A 32 21.52 -4.13 8.72
CA ILE A 32 22.68 -3.61 9.46
C ILE A 32 22.82 -4.32 10.81
N ALA A 33 21.73 -4.47 11.56
CA ALA A 33 21.76 -5.19 12.84
C ALA A 33 22.17 -6.65 12.65
N PHE A 34 21.65 -7.32 11.62
CA PHE A 34 21.98 -8.71 11.29
C PHE A 34 23.47 -8.88 10.96
N PHE A 35 24.02 -8.07 10.04
CA PHE A 35 25.44 -8.11 9.69
C PHE A 35 26.34 -7.72 10.87
N TRP A 36 25.93 -6.76 11.70
CA TRP A 36 26.64 -6.38 12.91
C TRP A 36 26.71 -7.54 13.91
N LEU A 37 25.61 -8.28 14.12
CA LEU A 37 25.59 -9.46 14.99
C LEU A 37 26.53 -10.56 14.46
N ILE A 38 26.50 -10.83 13.16
CA ILE A 38 27.43 -11.80 12.53
C ILE A 38 28.89 -11.40 12.79
N TRP A 39 29.22 -10.13 12.59
CA TRP A 39 30.59 -9.65 12.77
C TRP A 39 31.02 -9.64 14.23
N LYS A 40 30.17 -9.15 15.13
CA LYS A 40 30.42 -9.04 16.57
C LYS A 40 30.55 -10.41 17.25
N TYR A 41 29.68 -11.35 16.91
CA TYR A 41 29.63 -12.69 17.48
C TYR A 41 30.30 -13.76 16.60
N ARG A 42 31.20 -13.34 15.70
CA ARG A 42 32.02 -14.25 14.89
C ARG A 42 32.83 -15.21 15.78
N ALA A 43 32.90 -16.48 15.38
CA ALA A 43 33.67 -17.50 16.09
C ALA A 43 35.14 -17.09 16.27
N LYS A 44 35.66 -17.25 17.49
CA LYS A 44 37.07 -17.02 17.84
C LYS A 44 37.64 -18.28 18.52
N PRO A 45 38.89 -18.66 18.21
CA PRO A 45 39.52 -19.81 18.86
C PRO A 45 39.54 -19.63 20.39
N GLY A 46 39.09 -20.63 21.13
CA GLY A 46 39.10 -20.63 22.60
C GLY A 46 37.94 -19.89 23.30
N VAL A 47 37.03 -19.26 22.57
CA VAL A 47 35.84 -18.59 23.15
C VAL A 47 34.63 -19.50 23.05
N LYS A 48 34.04 -19.86 24.19
CA LYS A 48 32.79 -20.64 24.22
C LYS A 48 31.58 -19.75 23.88
N PRO A 49 30.59 -20.25 23.12
CA PRO A 49 29.38 -19.50 22.83
C PRO A 49 28.60 -19.22 24.11
N HIS A 50 28.08 -17.99 24.23
CA HIS A 50 27.24 -17.60 25.35
C HIS A 50 25.85 -18.24 25.17
N TYR A 51 25.41 -19.02 26.15
CA TYR A 51 24.02 -19.50 26.18
C TYR A 51 23.11 -18.37 26.68
N LEU A 52 21.99 -18.17 26.00
CA LEU A 52 20.92 -17.27 26.42
C LEU A 52 19.73 -18.13 26.84
N GLU A 53 19.26 -17.96 28.07
CA GLU A 53 18.12 -18.73 28.59
C GLU A 53 16.76 -18.19 28.12
N GLY A 54 16.74 -17.07 27.38
CA GLY A 54 15.53 -16.49 26.77
C GLY A 54 14.60 -15.73 27.73
N HIS A 55 14.76 -15.91 29.05
CA HIS A 55 14.00 -15.18 30.06
C HIS A 55 14.67 -13.85 30.51
N GLU A 56 15.89 -13.61 30.02
CA GLU A 56 16.68 -12.43 30.38
C GLU A 56 16.03 -11.13 29.90
N LYS A 57 15.70 -10.24 30.85
CA LYS A 57 15.00 -8.98 30.58
C LYS A 57 15.72 -8.11 29.55
N HIS A 58 17.05 -8.11 29.53
CA HIS A 58 17.83 -7.27 28.63
C HIS A 58 17.69 -7.72 27.16
N VAL A 59 17.68 -9.03 26.89
CA VAL A 59 17.48 -9.59 25.55
C VAL A 59 16.06 -9.33 25.07
N LYS A 60 15.08 -9.52 25.96
CA LYS A 60 13.68 -9.25 25.63
C LYS A 60 13.47 -7.77 25.28
N ASN A 61 13.98 -6.87 26.11
CA ASN A 61 13.84 -5.43 25.87
C ASN A 61 14.52 -4.97 24.58
N TRP A 62 15.65 -5.59 24.20
CA TRP A 62 16.32 -5.33 22.92
C TRP A 62 15.44 -5.60 21.70
N VAL A 63 14.53 -6.57 21.78
CA VAL A 63 13.58 -6.89 20.70
C VAL A 63 12.28 -6.10 20.85
N THR A 64 11.75 -5.99 22.07
CA THR A 64 10.46 -5.33 22.33
C THR A 64 10.51 -3.83 22.01
N TRP A 65 11.62 -3.15 22.27
CA TRP A 65 11.70 -1.71 22.06
C TRP A 65 11.68 -1.32 20.57
N PRO A 66 12.53 -1.89 19.68
CA PRO A 66 12.41 -1.67 18.24
C PRO A 66 11.06 -2.11 17.67
N HIS A 67 10.53 -3.25 18.12
CA HIS A 67 9.21 -3.73 17.68
C HIS A 67 8.09 -2.74 18.03
N GLY A 68 8.08 -2.21 19.26
CA GLY A 68 7.11 -1.21 19.69
C GLY A 68 7.19 0.08 18.89
N ILE A 69 8.39 0.51 18.49
CA ILE A 69 8.58 1.68 17.63
C ILE A 69 8.01 1.43 16.24
N ILE A 70 8.30 0.27 15.63
CA ILE A 70 7.73 -0.11 14.32
C ILE A 70 6.21 -0.07 14.38
N LEU A 71 5.61 -0.69 15.40
CA LEU A 71 4.16 -0.69 15.59
C LEU A 71 3.58 0.73 15.73
N ALA A 72 4.28 1.63 16.43
CA ALA A 72 3.84 3.02 16.55
C ALA A 72 3.80 3.72 15.18
N PHE A 73 4.82 3.50 14.33
CA PHE A 73 4.81 4.03 12.97
C PHE A 73 3.72 3.38 12.10
N ASP A 74 3.47 2.09 12.23
CA ASP A 74 2.40 1.39 11.51
C ASP A 74 1.04 2.00 11.84
N VAL A 75 0.76 2.30 13.11
CA VAL A 75 -0.49 2.96 13.52
C VAL A 75 -0.65 4.32 12.83
N VAL A 76 0.42 5.11 12.71
CA VAL A 76 0.39 6.41 12.02
C VAL A 76 0.08 6.24 10.53
N ILE A 77 0.73 5.28 9.87
CA ILE A 77 0.48 4.99 8.45
C ILE A 77 -0.97 4.52 8.24
N ILE A 78 -1.46 3.61 9.08
CA ILE A 78 -2.83 3.11 9.00
C ILE A 78 -3.83 4.27 9.12
N TRP A 79 -3.58 5.20 10.04
CA TRP A 79 -4.43 6.37 10.20
C TRP A 79 -4.47 7.24 8.93
N LEU A 80 -3.31 7.50 8.31
CA LEU A 80 -3.24 8.22 7.02
C LEU A 80 -3.94 7.46 5.89
N ALA A 81 -3.72 6.15 5.80
CA ALA A 81 -4.32 5.30 4.79
C ALA A 81 -5.84 5.24 4.91
N ILE A 82 -6.39 5.23 6.13
CA ILE A 82 -7.83 5.30 6.38
C ILE A 82 -8.41 6.61 5.86
N GLY A 83 -7.72 7.74 6.04
CA GLY A 83 -8.16 9.04 5.52
C GLY A 83 -8.28 9.04 3.99
N VAL A 84 -7.27 8.51 3.30
CA VAL A 84 -7.30 8.36 1.84
C VAL A 84 -8.40 7.38 1.42
N TRP A 85 -8.53 6.25 2.11
CA TRP A 85 -9.59 5.26 1.84
C TRP A 85 -10.99 5.84 1.95
N TYR A 86 -11.25 6.67 2.97
CA TYR A 86 -12.53 7.33 3.15
C TYR A 86 -12.88 8.21 1.95
N ASN A 87 -11.95 9.06 1.51
CA ASN A 87 -12.15 9.97 0.37
C ASN A 87 -12.31 9.22 -0.96
N VAL A 88 -11.63 8.08 -1.13
CA VAL A 88 -11.66 7.30 -2.38
C VAL A 88 -12.85 6.36 -2.47
N LYS A 89 -13.37 5.87 -1.34
CA LYS A 89 -14.38 4.79 -1.33
C LYS A 89 -15.71 5.13 -0.66
N GLN A 90 -15.75 6.07 0.28
CA GLN A 90 -16.96 6.37 1.04
C GLN A 90 -17.57 7.71 0.67
N GLN A 91 -16.72 8.71 0.42
CA GLN A 91 -17.16 10.05 0.03
C GLN A 91 -16.93 10.28 -1.45
N LEU A 92 -17.75 9.63 -2.28
CA LEU A 92 -17.77 9.87 -3.71
C LEU A 92 -18.77 11.01 -4.01
N PRO A 93 -18.39 12.00 -4.84
CA PRO A 93 -19.36 12.98 -5.34
C PRO A 93 -20.40 12.28 -6.22
N ASP A 94 -21.54 12.93 -6.42
CA ASP A 94 -22.51 12.47 -7.41
C ASP A 94 -21.84 12.40 -8.79
N PRO A 95 -21.99 11.28 -9.53
CA PRO A 95 -21.29 11.11 -10.79
C PRO A 95 -21.90 12.02 -11.88
N ASP A 96 -21.05 12.75 -12.60
CA ASP A 96 -21.47 13.56 -13.76
C ASP A 96 -21.96 12.70 -14.93
N ARG A 97 -21.37 11.51 -15.09
CA ARG A 97 -21.69 10.51 -16.13
C ARG A 97 -21.59 9.11 -15.52
N THR A 98 -22.52 8.23 -15.88
CA THR A 98 -22.48 6.81 -15.47
C THR A 98 -22.23 5.93 -16.69
N ILE A 99 -21.14 5.17 -16.68
CA ILE A 99 -20.78 4.23 -17.75
C ILE A 99 -20.96 2.82 -17.21
N ARG A 100 -21.66 1.95 -17.93
CA ARG A 100 -21.76 0.53 -17.56
C ARG A 100 -20.63 -0.25 -18.22
N ILE A 101 -19.97 -1.07 -17.42
CA ILE A 101 -18.84 -1.91 -17.85
C ILE A 101 -19.27 -3.37 -17.77
N ILE A 102 -19.18 -4.09 -18.88
CA ILE A 102 -19.54 -5.50 -18.99
C ILE A 102 -18.28 -6.31 -19.26
N GLY A 103 -17.90 -7.16 -18.31
CA GLY A 103 -16.78 -8.09 -18.47
C GLY A 103 -17.17 -9.33 -19.25
N GLN A 104 -16.37 -9.69 -20.26
CA GLN A 104 -16.53 -10.87 -21.10
C GLN A 104 -15.21 -11.64 -21.17
N GLN A 105 -15.21 -12.83 -21.78
CA GLN A 105 -13.95 -13.56 -22.00
C GLN A 105 -13.08 -12.80 -23.01
N TRP A 106 -11.94 -12.29 -22.52
CA TRP A 106 -10.95 -11.51 -23.29
C TRP A 106 -11.47 -10.21 -23.92
N ALA A 107 -12.59 -9.66 -23.43
CA ALA A 107 -13.12 -8.39 -23.90
C ALA A 107 -13.87 -7.65 -22.78
N TRP A 108 -13.91 -6.33 -22.88
CA TRP A 108 -14.73 -5.45 -22.06
C TRP A 108 -15.63 -4.62 -22.96
N THR A 109 -16.93 -4.61 -22.69
CA THR A 109 -17.88 -3.73 -23.38
C THR A 109 -18.23 -2.56 -22.48
N PHE A 110 -18.13 -1.34 -23.00
CA PHE A 110 -18.50 -0.11 -22.32
C PHE A 110 -19.79 0.42 -22.96
N GLN A 111 -20.79 0.69 -22.13
CA GLN A 111 -22.05 1.32 -22.52
C GLN A 111 -22.05 2.74 -21.97
N HIS A 112 -21.95 3.71 -22.88
CA HIS A 112 -22.01 5.13 -22.61
C HIS A 112 -23.45 5.62 -22.81
N PRO A 113 -23.98 6.45 -21.89
CA PRO A 113 -25.28 7.06 -22.06
C PRO A 113 -25.22 8.09 -23.19
N GLY A 114 -26.34 8.26 -23.89
CA GLY A 114 -26.47 9.25 -24.94
C GLY A 114 -26.62 10.68 -24.41
N GLN A 115 -27.39 11.51 -25.12
CA GLN A 115 -27.59 12.92 -24.72
C GLN A 115 -28.49 13.05 -23.48
N ASP A 116 -29.29 12.03 -23.20
CA ASP A 116 -30.25 11.99 -22.10
C ASP A 116 -29.66 11.60 -20.75
N ASN A 117 -28.35 11.26 -20.71
CA ASN A 117 -27.62 10.79 -19.53
C ASN A 117 -28.25 9.57 -18.85
N GLN A 118 -29.09 8.82 -19.55
CA GLN A 118 -29.70 7.60 -19.06
C GLN A 118 -29.09 6.41 -19.79
N LEU A 119 -29.02 5.28 -19.09
CA LEU A 119 -28.62 4.02 -19.69
C LEU A 119 -29.88 3.24 -20.07
N ASP A 120 -29.71 2.34 -21.04
CA ASP A 120 -30.74 1.48 -21.61
C ASP A 120 -31.75 2.24 -22.47
N THR A 121 -31.27 3.24 -23.21
CA THR A 121 -32.03 4.07 -24.16
C THR A 121 -31.55 3.85 -25.58
N ASP A 122 -32.36 4.25 -26.57
CA ASP A 122 -32.06 4.01 -27.99
C ASP A 122 -30.81 4.76 -28.49
N ASP A 123 -30.34 5.78 -27.76
CA ASP A 123 -29.17 6.60 -28.07
C ASP A 123 -27.88 6.17 -27.36
N ASP A 124 -27.89 5.03 -26.66
CA ASP A 124 -26.70 4.47 -26.01
C ASP A 124 -25.59 4.08 -27.00
N ILE A 125 -24.35 4.36 -26.61
CA ILE A 125 -23.16 4.07 -27.40
C ILE A 125 -22.42 2.90 -26.77
N PHE A 126 -22.19 1.84 -27.56
CA PHE A 126 -21.42 0.66 -27.14
C PHE A 126 -20.05 0.65 -27.80
N THR A 127 -19.00 0.54 -26.99
CA THR A 127 -17.62 0.34 -27.45
C THR A 127 -17.06 -0.95 -26.85
N VAL A 128 -16.10 -1.56 -27.54
CA VAL A 128 -15.43 -2.79 -27.11
C VAL A 128 -13.94 -2.49 -26.94
N ASP A 129 -13.41 -2.81 -25.76
CA ASP A 129 -12.02 -2.62 -25.34
C ASP A 129 -11.48 -1.18 -25.41
N GLU A 130 -12.35 -0.22 -25.74
CA GLU A 130 -12.04 1.21 -25.80
C GLU A 130 -12.99 1.98 -24.87
N LEU A 131 -12.40 2.64 -23.88
CA LEU A 131 -13.10 3.55 -22.96
C LEU A 131 -12.68 4.98 -23.27
N HIS A 132 -13.66 5.85 -23.54
CA HIS A 132 -13.43 7.28 -23.70
C HIS A 132 -13.83 8.03 -22.44
N VAL A 133 -12.90 8.83 -21.91
CA VAL A 133 -13.09 9.69 -20.75
C VAL A 133 -12.83 11.11 -21.23
N GLU A 134 -13.80 12.01 -21.06
CA GLU A 134 -13.68 13.45 -21.36
C GLU A 134 -13.21 14.23 -20.14
#